data_AF-F4XQ61-F1
#
_entry.id   AF-F4XQ61-F1
#
_cell.length_a   1.000
_cell.length_b   1.000
_cell.length_c   1.000
_cell.angle_alpha   90.00
_cell.angle_beta   90.00
_cell.angle_gamma   90.00
#
_symmetry.space_group_name_H-M   'P 1'
#
loop_
_entity.id
_entity.type
_entity.pdbx_description
1 polymer ?
#
loop_
_entity_poly.entity_id
_entity_poly.type
_entity_poly.pdbx_seq_one_letter_code
_entity_poly.pdbx_strand_id
1 'polypeptide(L)'
;MTTSPIANQASDSKLEAMQNFAQTYAQRTDTYFCVDPSVTAVVIEGLAKHKEELGAPLCPCRHYEDKEAEVKATFWNCPCVPMRERKECHCMLFLTPDNDFAGDKQEISLDEIKAARDSMA
;
A
#
# COMPACT_ATOMS: atom_id res chain seq x y z
N MET A 1 -18.09 -24.25 -15.43
CA MET A 1 -16.74 -23.94 -14.94
C MET A 1 -16.92 -23.00 -13.76
N THR A 2 -16.85 -23.55 -12.56
CA THR A 2 -17.09 -22.85 -11.29
C THR A 2 -15.91 -21.93 -11.00
N THR A 3 -16.12 -20.62 -11.10
CA THR A 3 -15.22 -19.59 -10.58
C THR A 3 -15.27 -19.66 -9.05
N SER A 4 -14.26 -20.30 -8.44
CA SER A 4 -13.99 -20.14 -7.01
C SER A 4 -13.62 -18.69 -6.73
N PRO A 5 -14.11 -18.06 -5.66
CA PRO A 5 -13.68 -16.72 -5.30
C PRO A 5 -12.22 -16.79 -4.84
N ILE A 6 -11.36 -15.95 -5.40
CA ILE A 6 -9.94 -15.85 -5.03
C ILE A 6 -9.90 -15.31 -3.58
N ALA A 7 -9.75 -16.19 -2.60
CA ALA A 7 -9.82 -15.88 -1.16
C ALA A 7 -8.62 -15.07 -0.63
N ASN A 8 -7.86 -14.38 -1.49
CA ASN A 8 -6.56 -13.81 -1.14
C ASN A 8 -6.33 -12.36 -1.63
N GLN A 9 -7.33 -11.76 -2.31
CA GLN A 9 -7.28 -10.41 -2.87
C GLN A 9 -8.22 -9.47 -2.11
N ALA A 10 -7.87 -8.18 -2.03
CA ALA A 10 -8.75 -7.16 -1.49
C ALA A 10 -9.92 -6.89 -2.45
N SER A 11 -11.06 -6.52 -1.89
CA SER A 11 -12.20 -6.06 -2.69
C SER A 11 -11.88 -4.77 -3.44
N ASP A 12 -12.40 -4.64 -4.67
CA ASP A 12 -12.17 -3.46 -5.54
C ASP A 12 -12.46 -2.13 -4.82
N SER A 13 -13.47 -2.09 -3.95
CA SER A 13 -13.81 -0.90 -3.16
C SER A 13 -12.72 -0.50 -2.14
N LYS A 14 -12.06 -1.48 -1.51
CA LYS A 14 -10.96 -1.23 -0.57
C LYS A 14 -9.69 -0.87 -1.32
N LEU A 15 -9.48 -1.47 -2.48
CA LEU A 15 -8.37 -1.17 -3.36
C LEU A 15 -8.42 0.29 -3.84
N GLU A 16 -9.58 0.74 -4.33
CA GLU A 16 -9.81 2.13 -4.73
C GLU A 16 -9.64 3.10 -3.57
N ALA A 17 -10.15 2.76 -2.38
CA ALA A 17 -9.93 3.59 -1.20
C ALA A 17 -8.44 3.74 -0.86
N MET A 18 -7.64 2.67 -0.97
CA MET A 18 -6.20 2.71 -0.68
C MET A 18 -5.37 3.37 -1.77
N GLN A 19 -5.76 3.21 -3.04
CA GLN A 19 -5.19 3.98 -4.15
C GLN A 19 -5.39 5.48 -3.92
N ASN A 20 -6.63 5.93 -3.68
CA ASN A 20 -6.94 7.33 -3.43
C ASN A 20 -6.18 7.89 -2.22
N PHE A 21 -6.09 7.10 -1.15
CA PHE A 21 -5.27 7.43 0.02
C PHE A 21 -3.79 7.62 -0.35
N ALA A 22 -3.20 6.67 -1.09
CA ALA A 22 -1.79 6.72 -1.46
C ALA A 22 -1.47 7.97 -2.31
N GLN A 23 -2.28 8.24 -3.34
CA GLN A 23 -2.08 9.42 -4.20
C GLN A 23 -2.20 10.73 -3.42
N THR A 24 -3.26 10.86 -2.62
CA THR A 24 -3.49 12.06 -1.80
C THR A 24 -2.35 12.27 -0.79
N TYR A 25 -1.85 11.18 -0.18
CA TYR A 25 -0.78 11.28 0.81
C TYR A 25 0.58 11.59 0.16
N ALA A 26 0.86 11.00 -1.00
CA ALA A 26 2.06 11.29 -1.79
C ALA A 26 2.13 12.79 -2.15
N GLN A 27 1.05 13.32 -2.73
CA GLN A 27 0.91 14.74 -3.07
C GLN A 27 1.06 15.64 -1.84
N ARG A 28 0.38 15.32 -0.73
CA ARG A 28 0.41 16.12 0.50
C ARG A 28 1.78 16.16 1.16
N THR A 29 2.57 15.09 1.04
CA THR A 29 3.86 14.95 1.72
C THR A 29 5.05 15.20 0.82
N ASP A 30 4.83 15.60 -0.43
CA ASP A 30 5.90 15.80 -1.42
C ASP A 30 6.79 14.56 -1.52
N THR A 31 6.14 13.42 -1.74
CA THR A 31 6.77 12.13 -1.97
C THR A 31 6.24 11.50 -3.25
N TYR A 32 7.01 10.60 -3.82
CA TYR A 32 6.78 9.99 -5.11
C TYR A 32 6.73 8.47 -4.99
N PHE A 33 6.04 7.85 -5.94
CA PHE A 33 5.98 6.40 -6.05
C PHE A 33 7.30 5.83 -6.58
N CYS A 34 7.52 4.54 -6.35
CA CYS A 34 8.67 3.82 -6.89
C CYS A 34 8.69 3.93 -8.43
N VAL A 35 9.89 4.03 -9.01
CA VAL A 35 10.11 3.99 -10.45
C VAL A 35 9.59 2.71 -11.10
N ASP A 36 9.51 1.60 -10.35
CA ASP A 36 8.78 0.39 -10.72
C ASP A 36 7.34 0.45 -10.16
N PRO A 37 6.31 0.65 -11.02
CA PRO A 37 4.92 0.73 -10.60
C PRO A 37 4.40 -0.55 -9.94
N SER A 38 5.04 -1.71 -10.22
CA SER A 38 4.66 -2.99 -9.64
C SER A 38 4.84 -2.99 -8.13
N VAL A 39 5.91 -2.34 -7.62
CA VAL A 39 6.15 -2.19 -6.18
C VAL A 39 5.02 -1.41 -5.53
N THR A 40 4.66 -0.27 -6.10
CA THR A 40 3.56 0.59 -5.65
C THR A 40 2.24 -0.18 -5.61
N ALA A 41 1.94 -0.92 -6.67
CA ALA A 41 0.71 -1.70 -6.79
C ALA A 41 0.59 -2.80 -5.72
N VAL A 42 1.66 -3.59 -5.52
CA VAL A 42 1.67 -4.68 -4.53
C VAL A 42 1.50 -4.15 -3.10
N VAL A 43 2.10 -3.00 -2.78
CA VAL A 43 1.96 -2.39 -1.46
C VAL A 43 0.53 -1.88 -1.25
N ILE A 44 -0.08 -1.22 -2.25
CA ILE A 44 -1.46 -0.75 -2.15
C ILE A 44 -2.44 -1.92 -1.97
N GLU A 45 -2.27 -3.02 -2.71
CA GLU A 45 -3.04 -4.25 -2.54
C GLU A 45 -2.90 -4.82 -1.12
N GLY A 46 -1.68 -4.92 -0.61
CA GLY A 46 -1.42 -5.41 0.75
C GLY A 46 -2.05 -4.53 1.84
N LEU A 47 -2.00 -3.21 1.68
CA LEU A 47 -2.67 -2.26 2.58
C LEU A 47 -4.19 -2.42 2.53
N ALA A 48 -4.76 -2.59 1.33
CA ALA A 48 -6.19 -2.80 1.14
C ALA A 48 -6.66 -4.09 1.80
N LYS A 49 -5.88 -5.17 1.66
CA LYS A 49 -6.15 -6.46 2.27
C LYS A 49 -6.12 -6.39 3.80
N HIS A 50 -5.08 -5.80 4.39
CA HIS A 50 -5.04 -5.62 5.85
C HIS A 50 -6.18 -4.71 6.35
N LYS A 51 -6.59 -3.70 5.57
CA LYS A 51 -7.76 -2.90 5.91
C LYS A 51 -9.06 -3.70 5.89
N GLU A 52 -9.18 -4.67 5.00
CA GLU A 52 -10.34 -5.56 4.92
C GLU A 52 -10.37 -6.58 6.05
N GLU A 53 -9.23 -7.23 6.32
CA GLU A 53 -9.10 -8.29 7.34
C GLU A 53 -9.06 -7.76 8.77
N LEU A 54 -8.31 -6.67 9.01
CA LEU A 54 -8.00 -6.15 10.34
C LEU A 54 -8.72 -4.83 10.66
N GLY A 55 -9.42 -4.24 9.69
CA GLY A 55 -10.08 -2.93 9.80
C GLY A 55 -9.15 -1.72 9.63
N ALA A 56 -7.84 -1.91 9.68
CA ALA A 56 -6.82 -0.86 9.53
C ALA A 56 -5.73 -1.26 8.51
N PRO A 57 -5.17 -0.31 7.75
CA PRO A 57 -4.15 -0.58 6.74
C PRO A 57 -2.78 -0.80 7.38
N LEU A 58 -2.61 -1.94 8.08
CA LEU A 58 -1.33 -2.32 8.67
C LEU A 58 -0.26 -2.49 7.58
N CYS A 59 0.96 -1.99 7.82
CA CYS A 59 2.04 -2.04 6.83
C CYS A 59 2.32 -3.48 6.33
N PRO A 60 2.22 -3.78 5.02
CA PRO A 60 2.31 -5.15 4.49
C PRO A 60 3.75 -5.67 4.36
N CYS A 61 4.76 -4.80 4.39
CA CYS A 61 6.16 -5.17 4.21
C CYS A 61 6.86 -5.53 5.54
N ARG A 62 6.11 -5.94 6.55
CA ARG A 62 6.66 -6.37 7.85
C ARG A 62 6.02 -7.68 8.29
N HIS A 63 6.80 -8.45 9.04
CA HIS A 63 6.28 -9.58 9.79
C HIS A 63 5.80 -9.11 11.17
N TYR A 64 4.70 -9.69 11.65
CA TYR A 64 4.11 -9.41 12.95
C TYR A 64 3.73 -10.73 13.60
N GLU A 65 4.04 -10.87 14.89
CA GLU A 65 3.63 -12.02 15.70
C GLU A 65 2.13 -11.97 16.00
N ASP A 66 1.60 -10.76 16.31
CA ASP A 66 0.19 -10.51 16.60
C ASP A 66 -0.26 -9.25 15.85
N LYS A 67 -1.00 -9.45 14.75
CA LYS A 67 -1.44 -8.34 13.88
C LYS A 67 -2.49 -7.48 14.56
N GLU A 68 -3.37 -8.08 15.34
CA GLU A 68 -4.47 -7.42 16.04
C GLU A 68 -3.95 -6.49 17.15
N ALA A 69 -2.91 -6.91 17.87
CA ALA A 69 -2.23 -6.08 18.85
C ALA A 69 -1.55 -4.87 18.18
N GLU A 70 -0.88 -5.08 17.05
CA GLU A 70 -0.18 -4.02 16.30
C GLU A 70 -1.15 -3.00 15.69
N VAL A 71 -2.30 -3.45 15.18
CA VAL A 71 -3.37 -2.58 14.72
C VAL A 71 -3.89 -1.69 15.84
N LYS A 72 -4.05 -2.24 17.06
CA LYS A 72 -4.44 -1.47 18.25
C LYS A 72 -3.35 -0.51 18.72
N ALA A 73 -2.08 -0.88 18.60
CA ALA A 73 -0.94 -0.02 18.93
C ALA A 73 -0.76 1.13 17.93
N THR A 74 -1.26 0.98 16.71
CA THR A 74 -1.29 1.97 15.61
C THR A 74 0.05 2.42 15.06
N PHE A 75 1.17 1.93 15.61
CA PHE A 75 2.51 2.34 15.21
C PHE A 75 2.77 2.06 13.71
N TRP A 76 2.34 0.88 13.24
CA TRP A 76 2.51 0.41 11.88
C TRP A 76 1.27 0.56 10.99
N ASN A 77 0.20 1.19 11.48
CA ASN A 77 -0.94 1.54 10.64
C ASN A 77 -0.52 2.63 9.66
N CYS A 78 -0.73 2.41 8.37
CA CYS A 78 -0.33 3.33 7.33
C CYS A 78 -1.16 4.63 7.40
N PRO A 79 -0.54 5.83 7.40
CA PRO A 79 0.90 6.09 7.37
C PRO A 79 1.56 5.85 8.74
N CYS A 80 2.56 4.96 8.77
CA CYS A 80 3.22 4.53 10.01
C CYS A 80 4.00 5.68 10.66
N VAL A 81 4.39 5.50 11.93
CA VAL A 81 5.15 6.51 12.69
C VAL A 81 6.41 6.98 11.95
N PRO A 82 7.29 6.11 11.43
CA PRO A 82 8.47 6.55 10.66
C PRO A 82 8.14 7.41 9.45
N MET A 83 7.07 7.08 8.73
CA MET A 83 6.63 7.87 7.58
C MET A 83 6.12 9.25 8.00
N ARG A 84 5.37 9.33 9.10
CA ARG A 84 4.80 10.59 9.60
C ARG A 84 5.86 11.54 10.17
N GLU A 85 6.84 11.01 10.89
CA GLU A 85 7.82 11.82 11.60
C GLU A 85 9.05 12.14 10.75
N ARG A 86 9.46 11.23 9.85
CA ARG A 86 10.75 11.32 9.14
C ARG A 86 10.66 11.07 7.64
N LYS A 87 9.47 10.86 7.07
CA LYS A 87 9.25 10.45 5.67
C LYS A 87 9.98 9.14 5.30
N GLU A 88 10.18 8.24 6.26
CA GLU A 88 10.80 6.94 6.03
C GLU A 88 9.74 5.88 5.71
N CYS A 89 9.67 5.46 4.45
CA CYS A 89 8.76 4.40 4.00
C CYS A 89 9.52 3.14 3.56
N HIS A 90 9.58 2.14 4.44
CA HIS A 90 10.22 0.85 4.11
C HIS A 90 9.59 0.15 2.90
N CYS A 91 8.28 0.33 2.70
CA CYS A 91 7.54 -0.26 1.59
C CYS A 91 7.89 0.34 0.22
N MET A 92 8.67 1.42 0.17
CA MET A 92 8.94 2.18 -1.05
C MET A 92 7.68 2.75 -1.72
N LEU A 93 6.61 2.94 -0.95
CA LEU A 93 5.37 3.57 -1.42
C LEU A 93 5.47 5.10 -1.39
N PHE A 94 6.16 5.68 -0.42
CA PHE A 94 6.34 7.12 -0.31
C PHE A 94 7.84 7.42 -0.26
N LEU A 95 8.42 7.72 -1.41
CA LEU A 95 9.84 8.00 -1.55
C LEU A 95 10.08 9.51 -1.63
N THR A 96 11.10 10.00 -0.94
CA THR A 96 11.53 11.38 -1.09
C THR A 96 12.17 11.60 -2.46
N PRO A 97 12.18 12.83 -3.00
CA PRO A 97 12.67 13.10 -4.36
C PRO A 97 14.16 12.77 -4.58
N ASP A 98 14.92 12.70 -3.50
CA ASP A 98 16.35 12.34 -3.46
C ASP A 98 16.60 10.83 -3.36
N ASN A 99 15.56 10.01 -3.26
CA ASN A 99 15.71 8.56 -3.25
C ASN A 99 16.00 8.01 -4.65
N ASP A 100 17.01 7.15 -4.78
CA ASP A 100 17.44 6.57 -6.07
C ASP A 100 16.34 5.78 -6.81
N PHE A 101 15.32 5.30 -6.08
CA PHE A 101 14.20 4.56 -6.64
C PHE A 101 12.93 5.41 -6.78
N ALA A 102 12.96 6.69 -6.42
CA ALA A 102 11.83 7.59 -6.65
C ALA A 102 11.63 7.79 -8.16
N GLY A 103 10.40 7.52 -8.62
CA GLY A 103 9.95 8.01 -9.91
C GLY A 103 9.53 9.48 -9.84
N ASP A 104 8.82 9.92 -10.88
CA ASP A 104 8.23 11.26 -10.98
C ASP A 104 6.71 11.27 -10.74
N LYS A 105 6.11 10.09 -10.53
CA LYS A 105 4.66 9.92 -10.40
C LYS A 105 4.19 9.97 -8.95
N GLN A 106 3.04 10.59 -8.75
CA GLN A 106 2.25 10.57 -7.51
C GLN A 106 0.85 9.98 -7.74
N GLU A 107 0.64 9.41 -8.93
CA GLU A 107 -0.62 8.83 -9.40
C GLU A 107 -0.34 7.45 -10.01
N ILE A 108 -1.28 6.54 -9.84
CA ILE A 108 -1.26 5.18 -10.40
C ILE A 108 -2.69 4.77 -10.70
N SER A 109 -2.98 4.24 -11.88
CA SER A 109 -4.34 3.85 -12.25
C SER A 109 -4.80 2.58 -11.54
N LEU A 110 -6.12 2.41 -11.37
CA LEU A 110 -6.68 1.17 -10.84
C LEU A 110 -6.33 -0.03 -11.71
N ASP A 111 -6.27 0.15 -13.02
CA ASP A 111 -5.95 -0.90 -13.97
C ASP A 111 -4.49 -1.36 -13.83
N GLU A 112 -3.55 -0.44 -13.58
CA GLU A 112 -2.15 -0.79 -13.26
C GLU A 112 -2.06 -1.61 -11.96
N ILE A 113 -2.83 -1.23 -10.94
CA ILE A 113 -2.84 -1.98 -9.67
C ILE A 113 -3.43 -3.39 -9.87
N LYS A 114 -4.54 -3.49 -10.60
CA LYS A 114 -5.20 -4.77 -10.90
C LYS A 114 -4.33 -5.66 -11.78
N ALA A 115 -3.63 -5.10 -12.76
CA ALA A 115 -2.71 -5.86 -13.60
C ALA A 115 -1.57 -6.47 -12.79
N ALA A 116 -0.99 -5.72 -11.84
CA ALA A 116 0.02 -6.24 -10.93
C ALA A 116 -0.54 -7.33 -10.01
N ARG A 117 -1.75 -7.12 -9.45
CA ARG A 117 -2.47 -8.12 -8.64
C ARG A 117 -2.66 -9.44 -9.39
N ASP A 118 -3.08 -9.37 -10.65
CA ASP A 118 -3.39 -10.54 -11.46
C ASP A 118 -2.12 -11.27 -11.94
N SER A 119 -0.98 -10.57 -12.01
CA SER A 119 0.33 -11.19 -12.31
C SER A 119 0.91 -12.03 -11.16
N MET A 120 0.36 -11.90 -9.95
CA MET A 120 0.77 -12.65 -8.75
C MET A 120 -0.13 -13.87 -8.46
N ALA A 121 -1.16 -14.11 -9.29
CA ALA A 121 -2.16 -15.17 -9.11
C ALA A 121 -1.74 -16.50 -9.76
#